data_AF-A0A5E6N9I8-F1
#
_entry.id   AF-A0A5E6N9I8-F1
#
_cell.length_a   1.000
_cell.length_b   1.000
_cell.length_c   1.000
_cell.angle_alpha   90.00
_cell.angle_beta   90.00
_cell.angle_gamma   90.00
#
_symmetry.space_group_name_H-M   'P 1'
#
loop_
_entity.id
_entity.type
_entity.pdbx_description
1 polymer ?
#
loop_
_entity_poly.entity_id
_entity_poly.type
_entity_poly.pdbx_seq_one_letter_code
_entity_poly.pdbx_strand_id
1 'polypeptide(L)'
;MKYIFTIITLIMITGCIPNTRYSITDDYIIGLRWFERGIQRNRMDNIVIAMDYWKPLLKKADCDAQYRVGLVYFMGIDKPHDFKDAHKLWLKAAKGNQQRAQWALGDLYFQDEKSVYHHCAKTPDCNIKKDIPEALFWYKLFAKSAKYENEKKYVKNIIQLTEAQLTEKEIKAVEIRVSKWTPTPRTVAQEIYGKKNLTNRPTRPLLYTVSLRYTLCKWSLSVKSVSMRLYSTVDINKRDQSIKRLLQ
;
A
#
# COMPACT_ATOMS: atom_id res chain seq x y z
N MET A 1 40.30 5.66 -11.61
CA MET A 1 39.44 4.52 -11.98
C MET A 1 38.88 3.70 -10.80
N LYS A 2 39.01 4.14 -9.52
CA LYS A 2 38.37 3.44 -8.37
C LYS A 2 36.97 3.96 -7.99
N TYR A 3 36.56 5.11 -8.52
CA TYR A 3 35.27 5.74 -8.22
C TYR A 3 34.12 5.30 -9.14
N ILE A 4 34.41 4.74 -10.32
CA ILE A 4 33.37 4.29 -11.27
C ILE A 4 32.69 3.01 -10.75
N PHE A 5 33.44 2.12 -10.08
CA PHE A 5 32.89 0.89 -9.51
C PHE A 5 31.99 1.13 -8.29
N THR A 6 32.27 2.15 -7.47
CA THR A 6 31.46 2.51 -6.29
C THR A 6 30.11 3.13 -6.67
N ILE A 7 30.00 3.74 -7.86
CA ILE A 7 28.73 4.28 -8.37
C ILE A 7 27.85 3.16 -8.95
N ILE A 8 28.45 2.11 -9.54
CA ILE A 8 27.71 0.97 -10.12
C ILE A 8 27.15 0.04 -9.02
N THR A 9 27.80 -0.08 -7.86
CA THR A 9 27.25 -0.80 -6.71
C THR A 9 26.04 -0.11 -6.04
N LEU A 10 25.68 1.11 -6.48
CA LEU A 10 24.58 1.88 -5.90
C LEU A 10 23.21 1.66 -6.59
N ILE A 11 23.11 0.76 -7.58
CA ILE A 11 21.87 0.50 -8.35
C ILE A 11 21.36 -0.93 -8.15
N MET A 12 21.26 -1.34 -6.89
CA MET A 12 20.30 -2.37 -6.49
C MET A 12 19.49 -1.81 -5.32
N ILE A 13 18.76 -0.72 -5.58
CA ILE A 13 17.70 -0.26 -4.69
C ILE A 13 16.56 -1.28 -4.84
N THR A 14 16.70 -2.45 -4.23
CA THR A 14 15.61 -3.42 -4.00
C THR A 14 14.75 -2.94 -2.84
N GLY A 15 14.48 -1.64 -2.79
CA GLY A 15 13.81 -0.97 -1.70
C GLY A 15 12.42 -0.55 -2.12
N CYS A 16 11.38 -0.99 -1.39
CA CYS A 16 10.06 -0.45 -1.64
C CYS A 16 10.02 1.04 -1.27
N ILE A 17 9.62 1.88 -2.23
CA ILE A 17 9.15 3.22 -1.94
C ILE A 17 7.65 3.23 -2.26
N PRO A 18 6.79 3.06 -1.23
CA PRO A 18 5.35 2.99 -1.46
C PRO A 18 4.84 4.30 -2.06
N ASN A 19 3.92 4.21 -3.02
CA ASN A 19 3.24 5.36 -3.64
C ASN A 19 4.12 6.35 -4.44
N THR A 20 5.28 5.94 -4.97
CA THR A 20 6.12 6.82 -5.84
C THR A 20 6.09 6.43 -7.32
N ARG A 21 5.03 5.76 -7.77
CA ARG A 21 4.85 5.36 -9.17
C ARG A 21 4.24 6.50 -9.97
N TYR A 22 5.05 7.09 -10.84
CA TYR A 22 4.62 8.20 -11.71
C TYR A 22 4.44 7.78 -13.17
N SER A 23 5.00 6.64 -13.59
CA SER A 23 4.90 6.20 -14.98
C SER A 23 3.59 5.47 -15.27
N ILE A 24 2.93 5.88 -16.35
CA ILE A 24 1.78 5.19 -16.92
C ILE A 24 2.12 3.78 -17.45
N THR A 25 3.39 3.55 -17.76
CA THR A 25 3.91 2.27 -18.27
C THR A 25 4.44 1.35 -17.18
N ASP A 26 4.38 1.75 -15.90
CA ASP A 26 4.80 0.91 -14.78
C ASP A 26 3.87 -0.31 -14.67
N ASP A 27 4.44 -1.53 -14.64
CA ASP A 27 3.70 -2.80 -14.51
C ASP A 27 2.72 -2.77 -13.32
N TYR A 28 3.15 -2.11 -12.23
CA TYR A 28 2.33 -1.52 -11.19
C TYR A 28 0.94 -1.07 -11.62
N ILE A 29 1.01 0.05 -12.32
CA ILE A 29 -0.11 0.89 -12.71
C ILE A 29 -0.95 0.17 -13.77
N ILE A 30 -0.31 -0.59 -14.67
CA ILE A 30 -1.01 -1.41 -15.66
C ILE A 30 -1.85 -2.49 -14.95
N GLY A 31 -1.24 -3.25 -14.04
CA GLY A 31 -1.96 -4.25 -13.24
C GLY A 31 -3.10 -3.62 -12.42
N LEU A 32 -2.88 -2.45 -11.82
CA LEU A 32 -3.92 -1.74 -11.07
C LEU A 32 -5.13 -1.37 -11.94
N ARG A 33 -4.92 -0.95 -13.19
CA ARG A 33 -6.03 -0.63 -14.11
C ARG A 33 -6.84 -1.87 -14.46
N TRP A 34 -6.18 -2.99 -14.73
CA TRP A 34 -6.85 -4.25 -14.99
C TRP A 34 -7.64 -4.71 -13.77
N PHE A 35 -7.04 -4.64 -12.59
CA PHE A 35 -7.72 -4.94 -11.33
C PHE A 35 -8.96 -4.08 -11.15
N GLU A 36 -8.84 -2.75 -11.20
CA GLU A 36 -9.98 -1.83 -11.02
C GLU A 36 -11.09 -2.08 -12.04
N ARG A 37 -10.75 -2.36 -13.29
CA ARG A 37 -11.73 -2.74 -14.32
C ARG A 37 -12.39 -4.09 -14.01
N GLY A 38 -11.65 -5.06 -13.47
CA GLY A 38 -12.15 -6.35 -13.01
C GLY A 38 -13.18 -6.19 -11.90
N ILE A 39 -12.83 -5.42 -10.87
CA ILE A 39 -13.74 -5.09 -9.75
C ILE A 39 -14.99 -4.34 -10.26
N GLN A 40 -14.82 -3.32 -11.11
CA GLN A 40 -15.94 -2.50 -11.59
C GLN A 40 -16.94 -3.27 -12.45
N ARG A 41 -16.45 -4.22 -13.27
CA ARG A 41 -17.26 -4.99 -14.21
C ARG A 41 -17.58 -6.40 -13.72
N ASN A 42 -17.20 -6.72 -12.49
CA ASN A 42 -17.27 -8.07 -11.93
C ASN A 42 -16.68 -9.15 -12.87
N ARG A 43 -15.49 -8.88 -13.43
CA ARG A 43 -14.79 -9.80 -14.33
C ARG A 43 -13.49 -10.30 -13.72
N MET A 44 -13.49 -11.56 -13.30
CA MET A 44 -12.34 -12.20 -12.66
C MET A 44 -11.14 -12.32 -13.60
N ASP A 45 -11.35 -12.50 -14.90
CA ASP A 45 -10.25 -12.57 -15.89
C ASP A 45 -9.35 -11.33 -15.87
N ASN A 46 -9.94 -10.14 -15.66
CA ASN A 46 -9.15 -8.91 -15.57
C ASN A 46 -8.29 -8.88 -14.29
N ILE A 47 -8.74 -9.54 -13.21
CA ILE A 47 -7.98 -9.66 -11.95
C ILE A 47 -6.84 -10.66 -12.14
N VAL A 48 -7.05 -11.73 -12.90
CA VAL A 48 -5.98 -12.66 -13.32
C VAL A 48 -4.92 -11.93 -14.15
N ILE A 49 -5.33 -11.11 -15.13
CA ILE A 49 -4.38 -10.30 -15.91
C ILE A 49 -3.59 -9.34 -15.00
N ALA A 50 -4.24 -8.72 -14.00
CA ALA A 50 -3.55 -7.86 -13.03
C ALA A 50 -2.46 -8.63 -12.25
N MET A 51 -2.73 -9.90 -11.93
CA MET A 51 -1.77 -10.77 -11.26
C MET A 51 -0.53 -11.06 -12.11
N ASP A 52 -0.66 -11.19 -13.42
CA ASP A 52 0.47 -11.41 -14.31
C ASP A 52 1.45 -10.23 -14.32
N TYR A 53 0.94 -9.01 -14.18
CA TYR A 53 1.78 -7.81 -14.00
C TYR A 53 2.41 -7.72 -12.60
N TRP A 54 1.73 -8.21 -11.55
CA TRP A 54 2.19 -8.05 -10.16
C TRP A 54 3.10 -9.17 -9.66
N LYS A 55 2.92 -10.41 -10.11
CA LYS A 55 3.74 -11.58 -9.70
C LYS A 55 5.25 -11.32 -9.91
N PRO A 56 5.72 -10.75 -11.04
CA PRO A 56 7.15 -10.44 -11.23
C PRO A 56 7.69 -9.42 -10.22
N LEU A 57 6.86 -8.47 -9.77
CA LEU A 57 7.25 -7.42 -8.84
C LEU A 57 7.49 -7.94 -7.41
N LEU A 58 6.94 -9.10 -7.07
CA LEU A 58 7.22 -9.76 -5.78
C LEU A 58 8.71 -10.09 -5.63
N LYS A 59 9.38 -10.49 -6.72
CA LYS A 59 10.83 -10.75 -6.74
C LYS A 59 11.66 -9.49 -6.48
N LYS A 60 11.10 -8.31 -6.78
CA LYS A 60 11.72 -7.00 -6.54
C LYS A 60 11.38 -6.43 -5.15
N ALA A 61 10.73 -7.22 -4.30
CA ALA A 61 10.25 -6.81 -2.98
C ALA A 61 9.33 -5.57 -3.02
N ASP A 62 8.55 -5.42 -4.09
CA ASP A 62 7.62 -4.31 -4.24
C ASP A 62 6.46 -4.45 -3.25
N CYS A 63 6.41 -3.58 -2.25
CA CYS A 63 5.42 -3.66 -1.17
C CYS A 63 4.00 -3.38 -1.64
N ASP A 64 3.82 -2.54 -2.67
CA ASP A 64 2.52 -2.27 -3.27
C ASP A 64 1.98 -3.52 -3.99
N ALA A 65 2.81 -4.21 -4.77
CA ALA A 65 2.45 -5.46 -5.42
C ALA A 65 2.25 -6.59 -4.40
N GLN A 66 3.08 -6.70 -3.36
CA GLN A 66 2.90 -7.66 -2.27
C GLN A 66 1.53 -7.50 -1.61
N TYR A 67 1.10 -6.27 -1.31
CA TYR A 67 -0.24 -6.01 -0.79
C TYR A 67 -1.33 -6.49 -1.74
N ARG A 68 -1.22 -6.12 -3.03
CA ARG A 68 -2.24 -6.44 -4.03
C ARG A 68 -2.35 -7.93 -4.33
N VAL A 69 -1.23 -8.62 -4.49
CA VAL A 69 -1.23 -10.07 -4.68
C VAL A 69 -1.77 -10.77 -3.44
N GLY A 70 -1.39 -10.32 -2.24
CA GLY A 70 -1.95 -10.84 -1.00
C GLY A 70 -3.47 -10.66 -0.93
N LEU A 71 -3.99 -9.53 -1.41
CA LEU A 71 -5.44 -9.30 -1.49
C LEU A 71 -6.12 -10.28 -2.46
N VAL A 72 -5.53 -10.54 -3.63
CA VAL A 72 -6.08 -11.52 -4.59
C VAL A 72 -6.10 -12.92 -4.00
N TYR A 73 -5.04 -13.32 -3.30
CA TYR A 73 -4.97 -14.62 -2.59
C TYR A 73 -5.99 -14.70 -1.44
N PHE A 74 -6.21 -13.59 -0.73
CA PHE A 74 -7.21 -13.50 0.32
C PHE A 74 -8.63 -13.62 -0.25
N MET A 75 -8.90 -13.11 -1.46
CA MET A 75 -10.21 -13.21 -2.10
C MET A 75 -10.47 -14.57 -2.77
N GLY A 76 -9.46 -15.45 -2.86
CA GLY A 76 -9.61 -16.73 -3.56
C GLY A 76 -9.89 -16.58 -5.06
N ILE A 77 -9.40 -15.51 -5.69
CA ILE A 77 -9.53 -15.29 -7.14
C ILE A 77 -8.31 -15.93 -7.81
N ASP A 78 -8.53 -16.65 -8.93
CA ASP A 78 -7.54 -17.48 -9.66
C ASP A 78 -7.20 -18.82 -8.99
N LYS A 79 -7.20 -18.87 -7.66
CA LYS A 79 -6.97 -20.10 -6.87
C LYS A 79 -7.83 -20.12 -5.60
N PRO A 80 -8.03 -21.27 -4.94
CA PRO A 80 -8.65 -21.33 -3.62
C PRO A 80 -8.01 -20.35 -2.63
N HIS A 81 -8.81 -19.89 -1.66
CA HIS A 81 -8.36 -18.96 -0.63
C HIS A 81 -7.03 -19.41 -0.01
N ASP A 82 -6.06 -18.52 -0.02
CA ASP A 82 -4.73 -18.77 0.53
C ASP A 82 -4.37 -17.68 1.54
N PHE A 83 -5.04 -17.76 2.69
CA PHE A 83 -4.89 -16.79 3.77
C PHE A 83 -3.47 -16.76 4.33
N LYS A 84 -2.78 -17.92 4.34
CA LYS A 84 -1.41 -18.04 4.86
C LYS A 84 -0.45 -17.24 4.00
N ASP A 85 -0.53 -17.37 2.68
CA ASP A 85 0.35 -16.60 1.79
C ASP A 85 -0.09 -15.14 1.67
N ALA A 86 -1.39 -14.85 1.72
CA ALA A 86 -1.90 -13.48 1.81
C ALA A 86 -1.33 -12.75 3.04
N HIS A 87 -1.38 -13.37 4.22
CA HIS A 87 -0.83 -12.84 5.46
C HIS A 87 0.67 -12.61 5.37
N LYS A 88 1.44 -13.58 4.85
CA LYS A 88 2.89 -13.42 4.65
C LYS A 88 3.22 -12.24 3.73
N LEU A 89 2.47 -12.09 2.64
CA LEU A 89 2.67 -11.00 1.68
C LEU A 89 2.32 -9.64 2.31
N TRP A 90 1.23 -9.56 3.08
CA TRP A 90 0.88 -8.35 3.82
C TRP A 90 1.88 -8.00 4.90
N LEU A 91 2.42 -8.97 5.64
CA LEU A 91 3.51 -8.73 6.60
C LEU A 91 4.74 -8.14 5.92
N LYS A 92 5.14 -8.65 4.76
CA LYS A 92 6.25 -8.09 3.97
C LYS A 92 5.94 -6.67 3.50
N ALA A 93 4.74 -6.45 2.96
CA ALA A 93 4.31 -5.14 2.49
C ALA A 93 4.27 -4.09 3.61
N ALA A 94 3.70 -4.46 4.76
CA ALA A 94 3.58 -3.58 5.92
C ALA A 94 4.94 -3.24 6.53
N LYS A 95 5.88 -4.20 6.55
CA LYS A 95 7.30 -3.96 6.89
C LYS A 95 7.96 -3.01 5.89
N GLY A 96 7.60 -3.09 4.60
CA GLY A 96 7.99 -2.14 3.55
C GLY A 96 7.30 -0.77 3.61
N ASN A 97 6.65 -0.43 4.73
CA ASN A 97 5.88 0.80 4.94
C ASN A 97 4.64 0.98 4.05
N GLN A 98 4.08 -0.12 3.52
CA GLN A 98 2.86 -0.04 2.75
C GLN A 98 1.66 0.18 3.68
N GLN A 99 1.07 1.36 3.57
CA GLN A 99 0.00 1.86 4.43
C GLN A 99 -1.26 0.96 4.47
N ARG A 100 -1.74 0.50 3.31
CA ARG A 100 -2.90 -0.41 3.21
C ARG A 100 -2.63 -1.79 3.79
N ALA A 101 -1.40 -2.29 3.69
CA ALA A 101 -1.02 -3.58 4.29
C ALA A 101 -0.97 -3.48 5.81
N GLN A 102 -0.47 -2.36 6.36
CA GLN A 102 -0.55 -2.08 7.79
C GLN A 102 -2.01 -2.07 8.26
N TRP A 103 -2.88 -1.37 7.53
CA TRP A 103 -4.32 -1.38 7.84
C TRP A 103 -4.94 -2.79 7.76
N ALA A 104 -4.70 -3.52 6.67
CA ALA A 104 -5.27 -4.87 6.47
C ALA A 104 -4.81 -5.86 7.55
N LEU A 105 -3.55 -5.80 7.99
CA LEU A 105 -3.07 -6.61 9.11
C LEU A 105 -3.74 -6.21 10.43
N GLY A 106 -3.92 -4.91 10.68
CA GLY A 106 -4.65 -4.43 11.85
C GLY A 106 -6.04 -5.04 11.94
N ASP A 107 -6.79 -4.96 10.83
CA ASP A 107 -8.13 -5.54 10.71
C ASP A 107 -8.14 -7.06 10.86
N LEU A 108 -7.17 -7.75 10.28
CA LEU A 108 -7.03 -9.20 10.33
C LEU A 108 -6.75 -9.72 11.75
N TYR A 109 -5.98 -8.99 12.55
CA TYR A 109 -5.71 -9.34 13.95
C TYR A 109 -6.80 -8.86 14.91
N PHE A 110 -7.47 -7.74 14.60
CA PHE A 110 -8.55 -7.21 15.43
C PHE A 110 -9.82 -8.07 15.33
N GLN A 111 -10.09 -8.61 14.13
CA GLN A 111 -11.21 -9.51 13.83
C GLN A 111 -12.59 -8.93 14.19
N ASP A 112 -12.77 -7.62 14.09
CA ASP A 112 -14.08 -6.98 14.28
C ASP A 112 -15.05 -7.37 13.16
N GLU A 113 -16.30 -7.69 13.49
CA GLU A 113 -17.31 -8.15 12.54
C GLU A 113 -17.58 -7.15 11.41
N LYS A 114 -17.32 -5.86 11.67
CA LYS A 114 -17.48 -4.77 10.69
C LYS A 114 -16.30 -4.64 9.73
N SER A 115 -15.17 -5.30 10.03
CA SER A 115 -13.99 -5.30 9.19
C SER A 115 -14.25 -6.03 7.88
N VAL A 116 -13.62 -5.53 6.81
CA VAL A 116 -13.61 -6.16 5.49
C VAL A 116 -13.02 -7.58 5.55
N TYR A 117 -12.07 -7.82 6.46
CA TYR A 117 -11.27 -9.05 6.51
C TYR A 117 -11.71 -10.03 7.61
N HIS A 118 -12.81 -9.74 8.32
CA HIS A 118 -13.33 -10.57 9.40
C HIS A 118 -13.67 -12.01 8.98
N HIS A 119 -14.01 -12.22 7.70
CA HIS A 119 -14.34 -13.55 7.18
C HIS A 119 -13.26 -14.60 7.50
N CYS A 120 -11.98 -14.21 7.55
CA CYS A 120 -10.88 -15.09 7.95
C CYS A 120 -11.11 -15.74 9.33
N ALA A 121 -11.68 -15.02 10.31
CA ALA A 121 -11.93 -15.56 11.65
C ALA A 121 -12.98 -16.68 11.65
N LYS A 122 -13.89 -16.68 10.67
CA LYS A 122 -14.96 -17.67 10.50
C LYS A 122 -14.54 -18.86 9.64
N THR A 123 -13.47 -18.70 8.85
CA THR A 123 -13.00 -19.73 7.92
C THR A 123 -11.96 -20.63 8.59
N PRO A 124 -12.19 -21.96 8.68
CA PRO A 124 -11.28 -22.90 9.33
C PRO A 124 -9.83 -22.83 8.83
N ASP A 125 -9.65 -22.56 7.54
CA ASP A 125 -8.33 -22.58 6.89
C ASP A 125 -7.44 -21.38 7.20
N CYS A 126 -8.01 -20.26 7.69
CA CYS A 126 -7.24 -19.05 7.92
C CYS A 126 -6.27 -19.21 9.11
N ASN A 127 -6.76 -19.78 10.22
CA ASN A 127 -5.99 -20.06 11.44
C ASN A 127 -5.18 -18.87 12.01
N ILE A 128 -5.59 -17.63 11.70
CA ILE A 128 -5.02 -16.42 12.30
C ILE A 128 -5.85 -16.12 13.55
N LYS A 129 -5.20 -16.09 14.71
CA LYS A 129 -5.87 -15.80 15.99
C LYS A 129 -5.99 -14.29 16.19
N LYS A 130 -7.05 -13.89 16.89
CA LYS A 130 -7.23 -12.51 17.35
C LYS A 130 -6.06 -12.09 18.25
N ASP A 131 -5.42 -10.96 17.92
CA ASP A 131 -4.31 -10.38 18.66
C ASP A 131 -4.48 -8.85 18.69
N ILE A 132 -5.07 -8.35 19.78
CA ILE A 132 -5.41 -6.92 19.93
C ILE A 132 -4.15 -6.04 20.04
N PRO A 133 -3.10 -6.42 20.81
CA PRO A 133 -1.84 -5.66 20.81
C PRO A 133 -1.18 -5.55 19.43
N GLU A 134 -1.15 -6.64 18.66
CA GLU A 134 -0.58 -6.63 17.30
C GLU A 134 -1.43 -5.79 16.36
N ALA A 135 -2.76 -5.84 16.48
CA ALA A 135 -3.65 -4.96 15.72
C ALA A 135 -3.37 -3.48 16.00
N LEU A 136 -3.26 -3.09 17.29
CA LEU A 136 -2.94 -1.72 17.71
C LEU A 136 -1.61 -1.25 17.13
N PHE A 137 -0.59 -2.13 17.13
CA PHE A 137 0.71 -1.83 16.56
C PHE A 137 0.60 -1.41 15.09
N TRP A 138 -0.10 -2.20 14.28
CA TRP A 138 -0.26 -1.89 12.85
C TRP A 138 -1.14 -0.67 12.61
N TYR A 139 -2.21 -0.46 13.39
CA TYR A 139 -3.04 0.75 13.30
C TYR A 139 -2.27 2.02 13.67
N LYS A 140 -1.41 2.00 14.69
CA LYS A 140 -0.55 3.17 15.03
C LYS A 140 0.45 3.48 13.92
N LEU A 141 0.97 2.47 13.19
CA LEU A 141 1.81 2.71 12.01
C LEU A 141 1.02 3.27 10.82
N PHE A 142 -0.18 2.74 10.58
CA PHE A 142 -1.10 3.27 9.57
C PHE A 142 -1.46 4.74 9.86
N ALA A 143 -1.70 5.10 11.12
CA ALA A 143 -1.97 6.48 11.53
C ALA A 143 -0.84 7.45 11.19
N LYS A 144 0.43 7.00 11.29
CA LYS A 144 1.60 7.83 10.93
C LYS A 144 1.69 8.10 9.43
N SER A 145 1.17 7.20 8.59
CA SER A 145 1.22 7.31 7.13
C SER A 145 -0.08 7.81 6.49
N ALA A 146 -1.16 7.95 7.27
CA ALA A 146 -2.46 8.46 6.84
C ALA A 146 -2.38 9.89 6.26
N LYS A 147 -2.74 10.03 4.98
CA LYS A 147 -2.66 11.31 4.26
C LYS A 147 -4.00 12.03 4.26
N TYR A 148 -5.08 11.29 4.04
CA TYR A 148 -6.40 11.86 3.82
C TYR A 148 -7.20 11.99 5.13
N GLU A 149 -8.08 12.99 5.20
CA GLU A 149 -8.82 13.30 6.43
C GLU A 149 -9.77 12.17 6.85
N ASN A 150 -10.39 11.49 5.87
CA ASN A 150 -11.22 10.31 6.11
C ASN A 150 -10.40 9.16 6.72
N GLU A 151 -9.20 8.89 6.21
CA GLU A 151 -8.28 7.87 6.77
C GLU A 151 -7.89 8.22 8.21
N LYS A 152 -7.54 9.49 8.46
CA LYS A 152 -7.19 9.98 9.81
C LYS A 152 -8.33 9.84 10.80
N LYS A 153 -9.56 10.19 10.40
CA LYS A 153 -10.74 10.03 11.25
C LYS A 153 -11.03 8.57 11.53
N TYR A 154 -10.94 7.72 10.52
CA TYR A 154 -11.17 6.28 10.63
C TYR A 154 -10.14 5.61 11.56
N VAL A 155 -8.84 5.85 11.34
CA VAL A 155 -7.79 5.26 12.17
C VAL A 155 -7.86 5.75 13.62
N LYS A 156 -8.21 7.02 13.84
CA LYS A 156 -8.40 7.55 15.20
C LYS A 156 -9.50 6.78 15.94
N ASN A 157 -10.65 6.58 15.31
CA ASN A 157 -11.76 5.84 15.90
C ASN A 157 -11.36 4.39 16.22
N ILE A 158 -10.67 3.72 15.30
CA ILE A 158 -10.26 2.32 15.51
C ILE A 158 -9.21 2.20 16.61
N ILE A 159 -8.21 3.10 16.66
CA ILE A 159 -7.22 3.11 17.73
C ILE A 159 -7.92 3.25 19.09
N GLN A 160 -8.87 4.18 19.22
CA GLN A 160 -9.64 4.35 20.46
C GLN A 160 -10.40 3.07 20.86
N LEU A 161 -11.06 2.42 19.91
CA LEU A 161 -11.77 1.15 20.15
C LEU A 161 -10.83 0.00 20.52
N THR A 162 -9.63 -0.01 19.96
CA THR A 162 -8.61 -1.04 20.22
C THR A 162 -7.97 -0.82 21.59
N GLU A 163 -7.63 0.42 21.93
CA GLU A 163 -7.07 0.79 23.24
C GLU A 163 -8.05 0.55 24.38
N ALA A 164 -9.36 0.72 24.15
CA ALA A 164 -10.39 0.40 25.14
C ALA A 164 -10.46 -1.09 25.53
N GLN A 165 -9.91 -2.00 24.70
CA GLN A 165 -9.86 -3.45 24.97
C GLN A 165 -8.52 -3.90 25.58
N LEU A 166 -7.56 -2.99 25.79
CA LEU A 166 -6.22 -3.31 26.24
C LEU A 166 -5.92 -2.73 27.62
N THR A 167 -4.97 -3.35 28.32
CA THR A 167 -4.42 -2.79 29.55
C THR A 167 -3.42 -1.67 29.24
N GLU A 168 -3.26 -0.73 30.17
CA GLU A 168 -2.29 0.36 30.03
C GLU A 168 -0.85 -0.15 29.81
N LYS A 169 -0.50 -1.30 30.40
CA LYS A 169 0.80 -1.95 30.22
C LYS A 169 1.02 -2.41 28.78
N GLU A 170 0.01 -3.02 28.16
CA GLU A 170 0.08 -3.47 26.77
C GLU A 170 0.16 -2.30 25.80
N ILE A 171 -0.61 -1.25 26.04
CA ILE A 171 -0.57 -0.02 25.22
C ILE A 171 0.83 0.59 25.25
N LYS A 172 1.44 0.74 26.45
CA LYS A 172 2.81 1.24 26.60
C LYS A 172 3.84 0.36 25.87
N ALA A 173 3.69 -0.97 25.95
CA ALA A 173 4.58 -1.89 25.24
C ALA A 173 4.49 -1.71 23.72
N VAL A 174 3.28 -1.55 23.18
CA VAL A 174 3.05 -1.27 21.76
C VAL A 174 3.66 0.07 21.36
N GLU A 175 3.48 1.12 22.14
CA GLU A 175 4.06 2.45 21.86
C GLU A 175 5.58 2.44 21.79
N ILE A 176 6.23 1.71 22.71
CA ILE A 176 7.68 1.50 22.69
C ILE A 176 8.10 0.75 21.42
N ARG A 177 7.32 -0.24 20.98
CA ARG A 177 7.60 -0.98 19.74
C ARG A 177 7.42 -0.08 18.50
N VAL A 178 6.38 0.75 18.48
CA VAL A 178 6.08 1.70 17.40
C VAL A 178 7.12 2.83 17.30
N SER A 179 7.72 3.25 18.43
CA SER A 179 8.77 4.28 18.44
C SER A 179 10.10 3.76 17.91
N LYS A 180 10.41 2.48 18.16
CA LYS A 180 11.62 1.81 17.65
C LYS A 180 11.48 1.29 16.22
N TRP A 181 10.26 1.22 15.68
CA TRP A 181 10.02 0.62 14.39
C TRP A 181 10.65 1.41 13.24
N THR A 182 11.31 0.69 12.33
CA THR A 182 11.82 1.24 11.07
C THR A 182 11.42 0.33 9.91
N PRO A 183 11.05 0.88 8.75
CA PRO A 183 10.65 0.07 7.62
C PRO A 183 11.83 -0.73 7.06
N THR A 184 11.52 -1.92 6.57
CA THR A 184 12.49 -2.86 6.01
C THR A 184 12.02 -3.30 4.61
N PRO A 185 12.84 -3.17 3.57
CA PRO A 185 14.19 -2.56 3.55
C PRO A 185 14.14 -1.05 3.86
N ARG A 186 15.23 -0.52 4.44
CA ARG A 186 15.34 0.93 4.67
C ARG A 186 15.42 1.62 3.32
N THR A 187 14.73 2.74 3.18
CA THR A 187 14.87 3.57 1.98
C THR A 187 16.28 4.17 1.92
N VAL A 188 16.79 4.48 0.73
CA VAL A 188 18.07 5.18 0.54
C VAL A 188 18.11 6.48 1.33
N ALA A 189 16.99 7.22 1.39
CA ALA A 189 16.86 8.40 2.24
C ALA A 189 17.06 8.05 3.73
N GLN A 190 16.43 6.99 4.24
CA GLN A 190 16.59 6.59 5.65
C GLN A 190 18.00 6.07 5.98
N GLU A 191 18.69 5.44 5.02
CA GLU A 191 20.09 5.03 5.21
C GLU A 191 21.05 6.23 5.22
N ILE A 192 20.82 7.21 4.35
CA ILE A 192 21.63 8.43 4.26
C ILE A 192 21.36 9.37 5.46
N TYR A 193 20.09 9.59 5.80
CA TYR A 193 19.69 10.51 6.87
C TYR A 193 19.71 9.87 8.27
N GLY A 194 19.64 8.54 8.38
CA GLY A 194 19.78 7.84 9.67
C GLY A 194 21.17 7.94 10.31
N LYS A 195 22.18 8.40 9.55
CA LYS A 195 23.55 8.67 10.04
C LYS A 195 23.80 10.14 10.41
N LYS A 196 22.89 11.07 10.09
CA LYS A 196 23.08 12.50 10.38
C LYS A 196 22.00 12.99 11.34
N ASN A 197 22.44 13.39 12.54
CA ASN A 197 21.61 14.05 13.54
C ASN A 197 20.82 15.20 12.90
N LEU A 198 19.52 15.20 13.16
CA LEU A 198 18.53 16.15 12.66
C LEU A 198 18.76 17.53 13.28
N THR A 199 19.52 18.40 12.62
CA THR A 199 19.51 19.84 12.97
C THR A 199 19.41 20.80 11.78
N ASN A 200 19.40 20.34 10.52
CA ASN A 200 19.23 21.25 9.39
C ASN A 200 18.40 20.62 8.26
N ARG A 201 17.12 21.03 8.15
CA ARG A 201 16.30 20.82 6.95
C ARG A 201 16.46 22.02 6.01
N PRO A 202 17.07 21.88 4.83
CA PRO A 202 16.81 22.81 3.74
C PRO A 202 15.52 22.38 3.04
N THR A 203 14.45 23.15 3.22
CA THR A 203 13.30 23.13 2.31
C THR A 203 13.75 23.68 0.96
N ARG A 204 13.93 22.82 -0.04
CA ARG A 204 13.96 23.26 -1.45
C ARG A 204 12.82 22.58 -2.20
N PRO A 205 11.92 23.35 -2.84
CA PRO A 205 10.96 22.78 -3.77
C PRO A 205 11.71 22.36 -5.04
N LEU A 206 11.53 21.11 -5.47
CA LEU A 206 11.96 20.66 -6.79
C LEU A 206 10.98 21.22 -7.82
N LEU A 207 11.26 22.44 -8.29
CA LEU A 207 10.66 22.96 -9.52
C LEU A 207 11.33 22.26 -10.70
N TYR A 208 10.69 21.23 -11.24
CA TYR A 208 11.02 20.73 -12.58
C TYR A 208 10.25 21.57 -13.61
N THR A 209 10.92 22.51 -14.26
CA THR A 209 10.40 23.14 -15.48
C THR A 209 10.52 22.13 -16.62
N VAL A 210 9.40 21.49 -16.99
CA VAL A 210 9.33 20.69 -18.23
C VAL A 210 9.07 21.65 -19.38
N SER A 211 10.12 21.93 -20.16
CA SER A 211 10.02 22.60 -21.46
C SER A 211 9.38 21.63 -22.46
N LEU A 212 8.07 21.76 -22.68
CA LEU A 212 7.37 21.09 -23.78
C LEU A 212 7.57 21.92 -25.06
N ARG A 213 8.52 21.52 -25.92
CA ARG A 213 8.53 21.95 -27.32
C ARG A 213 7.47 21.16 -28.08
N TYR A 214 6.30 21.75 -28.28
CA TYR A 214 5.34 21.26 -29.27
C TYR A 214 5.73 21.81 -30.65
N THR A 215 6.12 20.93 -31.55
CA THR A 215 6.16 21.23 -33.00
C THR A 215 4.71 21.17 -33.50
N LEU A 216 4.11 22.34 -33.75
CA LEU A 216 2.75 22.45 -34.29
C LEU A 216 2.73 21.98 -35.74
N CYS A 217 2.13 20.82 -36.00
CA CYS A 217 1.67 20.46 -37.33
C CYS A 217 0.26 21.06 -37.49
N LYS A 218 0.13 22.09 -38.34
CA LYS A 218 -1.13 22.75 -38.70
C LYS A 218 -2.07 21.76 -39.37
N TRP A 219 -3.14 21.33 -38.71
CA TRP A 219 -4.44 21.05 -39.34
C TRP A 219 -5.54 21.41 -38.34
N SER A 220 -6.36 22.39 -38.70
CA SER A 220 -7.46 22.91 -37.90
C SER A 220 -8.65 21.97 -37.95
N LEU A 221 -8.94 21.28 -36.85
CA LEU A 221 -10.25 20.72 -36.58
C LEU A 221 -10.70 21.18 -35.19
N SER A 222 -11.80 21.93 -35.18
CA SER A 222 -12.47 22.45 -34.00
C SER A 222 -12.98 21.29 -33.14
N VAL A 223 -12.26 20.97 -32.07
CA VAL A 223 -12.79 20.09 -31.01
C VAL A 223 -13.29 21.01 -29.90
N LYS A 224 -14.62 21.20 -29.86
CA LYS A 224 -15.32 21.76 -28.70
C LYS A 224 -14.85 20.99 -27.45
N SER A 225 -14.49 21.74 -26.42
CA SER A 225 -13.96 21.28 -25.14
C SER A 225 -14.48 19.91 -24.70
N VAL A 226 -13.67 18.87 -24.90
CA VAL A 226 -13.83 17.63 -24.14
C VAL A 226 -13.30 17.93 -22.76
N SER A 227 -14.21 18.16 -21.81
CA SER A 227 -13.91 18.13 -20.37
C SER A 227 -13.35 16.74 -20.05
N MET A 228 -12.02 16.60 -20.11
CA MET A 228 -11.34 15.42 -19.61
C MET A 228 -11.40 15.50 -18.09
N ARG A 229 -12.37 14.82 -17.50
CA ARG A 229 -12.37 14.50 -16.06
C ARG A 229 -11.12 13.65 -15.82
N LEU A 230 -10.04 14.29 -15.38
CA LEU A 230 -8.95 13.61 -14.71
C LEU A 230 -9.58 12.90 -13.50
N TYR A 231 -9.78 11.58 -13.61
CA TYR A 231 -10.13 10.74 -12.48
C TYR A 231 -8.92 10.60 -11.54
N SER A 232 -8.44 11.71 -10.99
CA SER A 232 -7.52 11.74 -9.86
C SER A 232 -8.36 12.02 -8.61
N THR A 233 -9.02 10.98 -8.10
CA THR A 233 -9.52 10.82 -6.71
C THR A 233 -10.63 9.77 -6.72
N VAL A 234 -10.27 8.51 -6.96
CA VAL A 234 -11.16 7.43 -6.56
C VAL A 234 -11.04 7.29 -5.04
N ASP A 235 -12.00 7.90 -4.35
CA ASP A 235 -12.21 7.82 -2.91
C ASP A 235 -12.01 6.38 -2.41
N ILE A 236 -11.16 6.21 -1.41
CA ILE A 236 -10.80 4.91 -0.82
C ILE A 236 -12.06 4.17 -0.37
N ASN A 237 -13.05 4.90 0.16
CA ASN A 237 -14.34 4.34 0.55
C ASN A 237 -15.13 3.70 -0.60
N LYS A 238 -15.03 4.24 -1.83
CA LYS A 238 -15.70 3.65 -3.01
C LYS A 238 -15.01 2.38 -3.49
N ARG A 239 -13.68 2.30 -3.39
CA ARG A 239 -12.93 1.09 -3.74
C ARG A 239 -13.14 -0.03 -2.72
N ASP A 240 -13.23 0.30 -1.44
CA ASP A 240 -13.47 -0.68 -0.39
C ASP A 240 -14.90 -1.20 -0.40
N GLN A 241 -15.90 -0.40 -0.78
CA GLN A 241 -17.26 -0.92 -1.02
C GLN A 241 -17.29 -1.96 -2.15
N SER A 242 -16.54 -1.75 -3.22
CA SER A 242 -16.48 -2.72 -4.32
C SER A 242 -15.71 -3.98 -3.94
N ILE A 243 -14.67 -3.87 -3.10
CA ILE A 243 -13.97 -5.04 -2.53
C ILE A 243 -14.87 -5.79 -1.55
N LYS A 244 -15.62 -5.08 -0.69
CA LYS A 244 -16.61 -5.67 0.23
C LYS A 244 -17.64 -6.51 -0.52
N ARG A 245 -18.12 -6.07 -1.69
CA ARG A 245 -19.06 -6.83 -2.52
C ARG A 245 -18.49 -8.12 -3.10
N LEU A 246 -17.16 -8.24 -3.21
CA LEU A 246 -16.51 -9.45 -3.72
C LEU A 246 -16.14 -10.43 -2.61
N LEU A 247 -16.17 -9.99 -1.35
CA LEU A 247 -15.91 -10.78 -0.16
C LEU A 247 -17.19 -11.27 0.53
N GLN A 248 -18.37 -10.91 -0.01
CA GLN A 248 -19.71 -11.32 0.44
C GLN A 248 -20.28 -12.36 -0.53
#